data_AF-A0A255TTC9-F1
#
_entry.id   AF-A0A255TTC9-F1
#
_cell.length_a   1.000
_cell.length_b   1.000
_cell.length_c   1.000
_cell.angle_alpha   90.00
_cell.angle_beta   90.00
_cell.angle_gamma   90.00
#
_symmetry.space_group_name_H-M   'P 1'
#
loop_
_entity.id
_entity.type
_entity.pdbx_description
1 polymer ?
#
loop_
_entity_poly.entity_id
_entity_poly.type
_entity_poly.pdbx_seq_one_letter_code
_entity_poly.pdbx_strand_id
1 'polypeptide(L)'
;MENMGKKLCKRLHRHRLNPLNNARFPMSYAVLNLTMLPTDDIAYIEAFGNYCDVHLFNGESVTMTFQLHYFVEAFNKLKQNFFTRVGKSLIVNTNYVYAIIPPKTNY
;
A
#
# COMPACT_ATOMS: atom_id res chain seq x y z
N MET A 1 -8.43 31.36 -2.52
CA MET A 1 -7.29 30.75 -1.80
C MET A 1 -7.42 29.24 -1.90
N GLU A 2 -6.49 28.55 -2.57
CA GLU A 2 -6.57 27.09 -2.73
C GLU A 2 -6.09 26.41 -1.44
N ASN A 3 -6.94 25.55 -0.85
CA ASN A 3 -6.67 24.82 0.39
C ASN A 3 -5.40 23.95 0.22
N MET A 4 -4.49 23.99 1.19
CA MET A 4 -3.21 23.25 1.19
C MET A 4 -3.38 21.76 0.87
N GLY A 5 -4.47 21.13 1.31
CA GLY A 5 -4.78 19.73 0.98
C GLY A 5 -5.03 19.50 -0.52
N LYS A 6 -5.68 20.44 -1.23
CA LYS A 6 -5.91 20.36 -2.68
C LYS A 6 -4.62 20.58 -3.47
N LYS A 7 -3.75 21.47 -2.96
CA LYS A 7 -2.43 21.76 -3.54
C LYS A 7 -1.49 20.55 -3.42
N LEU A 8 -1.55 19.84 -2.30
CA LEU A 8 -0.80 18.60 -2.04
C LEU A 8 -1.30 17.45 -2.94
N CYS A 9 -2.62 17.24 -3.02
CA CYS A 9 -3.23 16.26 -3.92
C CYS A 9 -2.83 16.47 -5.39
N LYS A 10 -2.84 17.71 -5.88
CA LYS A 10 -2.41 18.04 -7.26
C LYS A 10 -0.91 17.81 -7.49
N ARG A 11 -0.07 18.04 -6.47
CA ARG A 11 1.39 17.86 -6.57
C ARG A 11 1.77 16.38 -6.61
N LEU A 12 1.06 15.54 -5.85
CA LEU A 12 1.20 14.09 -5.87
C LEU A 12 0.68 13.49 -7.19
N HIS A 13 -0.45 13.99 -7.72
CA HIS A 13 -0.95 13.59 -9.04
C HIS A 13 0.03 13.89 -10.18
N ARG A 14 0.76 15.00 -10.14
CA ARG A 14 1.76 15.33 -11.18
C ARG A 14 2.99 14.41 -11.16
N HIS A 15 3.34 13.82 -10.01
CA HIS A 15 4.41 12.82 -9.92
C HIS A 15 3.96 11.40 -10.35
N ARG A 16 2.65 11.14 -10.44
CA ARG A 16 2.08 9.84 -10.83
C ARG A 16 2.02 9.57 -12.34
N LEU A 17 2.21 10.58 -13.18
CA LEU A 17 2.18 10.42 -14.65
C LEU A 17 3.53 10.03 -15.23
N ASN A 18 4.17 8.99 -14.69
CA ASN A 18 5.23 8.27 -15.39
C ASN A 18 4.63 6.93 -15.86
N PRO A 19 4.37 6.74 -17.17
CA PRO A 19 3.66 5.57 -17.69
C PRO A 19 4.47 4.25 -17.66
N LEU A 20 5.62 4.19 -16.96
CA LEU A 20 6.56 3.05 -17.02
C LEU A 20 6.46 2.08 -15.83
N ASN A 21 5.54 2.28 -14.88
CA ASN A 21 5.56 1.62 -13.56
C ASN A 21 4.26 0.85 -13.22
N ASN A 22 3.33 0.71 -14.17
CA ASN A 22 2.06 -0.01 -13.98
C ASN A 22 2.23 -1.55 -13.92
N ALA A 23 3.02 -2.05 -12.97
CA ALA A 23 2.98 -3.46 -12.62
C ALA A 23 1.62 -3.77 -11.97
N ARG A 24 0.75 -4.45 -12.72
CA ARG A 24 -0.52 -5.01 -12.22
C ARG A 24 -0.23 -6.36 -11.59
N PHE A 25 -0.45 -6.47 -10.28
CA PHE A 25 -0.28 -7.75 -9.57
C PHE A 25 -1.60 -8.49 -9.45
N PRO A 26 -1.63 -9.79 -9.76
CA PRO A 26 -2.76 -10.64 -9.44
C PRO A 26 -2.86 -10.83 -7.95
N MET A 27 -3.88 -10.22 -7.35
CA MET A 27 -3.90 -10.08 -5.90
C MET A 27 -4.86 -11.04 -5.19
N SER A 28 -5.71 -11.79 -5.91
CA SER A 28 -6.74 -12.69 -5.32
C SER A 28 -6.79 -14.09 -5.96
N TYR A 29 -6.94 -15.13 -5.12
CA TYR A 29 -7.50 -16.47 -5.46
C TYR A 29 -8.83 -16.72 -4.72
N ALA A 30 -9.58 -15.68 -4.33
CA ALA A 30 -10.99 -15.87 -3.98
C ALA A 30 -11.74 -16.18 -5.29
N VAL A 31 -12.15 -17.44 -5.42
CA VAL A 31 -12.83 -18.08 -6.55
C VAL A 31 -13.66 -17.07 -7.38
N LEU A 32 -13.22 -16.86 -8.64
CA LEU A 32 -13.86 -16.19 -9.78
C LEU A 32 -13.50 -14.73 -10.16
N ASN A 33 -12.78 -13.92 -9.36
CA ASN A 33 -12.41 -12.56 -9.81
C ASN A 33 -10.94 -12.19 -9.52
N LEU A 34 -10.16 -12.08 -10.61
CA LEU A 34 -8.78 -11.56 -10.62
C LEU A 34 -8.81 -10.03 -10.56
N THR A 35 -8.77 -9.46 -9.36
CA THR A 35 -8.61 -8.02 -9.19
C THR A 35 -7.13 -7.65 -9.32
N MET A 36 -6.77 -6.94 -10.39
CA MET A 36 -5.45 -6.34 -10.53
C MET A 36 -5.45 -5.00 -9.82
N LEU A 37 -4.62 -4.84 -8.80
CA LEU A 37 -4.42 -3.56 -8.13
C LEU A 37 -3.08 -2.96 -8.55
N PRO A 38 -3.04 -1.68 -8.97
CA PRO A 38 -1.77 -0.98 -9.15
C PRO A 38 -1.13 -0.80 -7.78
N THR A 39 0.15 -1.14 -7.67
CA THR A 39 0.92 -0.99 -6.42
C THR A 39 0.91 0.43 -5.89
N ASP A 40 0.82 1.41 -6.79
CA ASP A 40 0.80 2.82 -6.43
C ASP A 40 -0.43 3.18 -5.61
N ASP A 41 -1.57 2.50 -5.79
CA ASP A 41 -2.80 2.79 -5.03
C ASP A 41 -2.85 2.10 -3.66
N ILE A 42 -1.94 1.17 -3.37
CA ILE A 42 -1.88 0.48 -2.09
C ILE A 42 -1.23 1.40 -1.06
N ALA A 43 -1.96 1.74 0.00
CA ALA A 43 -1.47 2.56 1.10
C ALA A 43 -0.74 1.70 2.16
N TYR A 44 -1.37 0.62 2.61
CA TYR A 44 -0.78 -0.32 3.54
C TYR A 44 -1.49 -1.68 3.46
N ILE A 45 -0.88 -2.70 4.05
CA ILE A 45 -1.43 -4.06 4.14
C ILE A 45 -1.33 -4.50 5.59
N GLU A 46 -2.46 -4.94 6.14
CA GLU A 46 -2.57 -5.43 7.51
C GLU A 46 -2.92 -6.92 7.51
N ALA A 47 -2.20 -7.72 8.30
CA ALA A 47 -2.52 -9.12 8.52
C ALA A 47 -3.46 -9.29 9.71
N PHE A 48 -4.56 -10.01 9.49
CA PHE A 48 -5.51 -10.43 10.49
C PHE A 48 -5.66 -11.96 10.46
N GLY A 49 -4.87 -12.64 11.29
CA GLY A 49 -4.80 -14.11 11.31
C GLY A 49 -4.22 -14.67 9.99
N ASN A 50 -5.00 -15.51 9.30
CA ASN A 50 -4.62 -16.10 8.01
C ASN A 50 -5.04 -15.26 6.79
N TYR A 51 -5.62 -14.09 7.04
CA TYR A 51 -6.08 -13.16 6.01
C TYR A 51 -5.24 -11.88 6.07
N CYS A 52 -5.17 -11.16 4.97
CA CYS A 52 -4.60 -9.82 4.91
C CYS A 52 -5.59 -8.87 4.25
N ASP A 53 -5.77 -7.70 4.83
CA ASP A 53 -6.52 -6.61 4.22
C ASP A 53 -5.55 -5.67 3.52
N VAL A 54 -5.77 -5.49 2.21
CA VAL A 54 -5.04 -4.54 1.37
C VAL A 54 -5.81 -3.24 1.37
N HIS A 55 -5.29 -2.21 2.03
CA HIS A 55 -5.91 -0.90 2.11
C HIS A 55 -5.42 0.00 0.99
N LEU A 56 -6.36 0.51 0.20
CA LEU A 56 -6.12 1.42 -0.89
C LEU A 56 -6.18 2.87 -0.42
N PHE A 57 -5.50 3.76 -1.12
CA PHE A 57 -5.48 5.20 -0.82
C PHE A 57 -6.85 5.87 -0.95
N ASN A 58 -7.75 5.31 -1.75
CA ASN A 58 -9.14 5.79 -1.90
C ASN A 58 -10.02 5.47 -0.67
N GLY A 59 -9.51 4.73 0.31
CA GLY A 59 -10.24 4.30 1.51
C GLY A 59 -10.94 2.95 1.37
N GLU A 60 -10.90 2.32 0.20
CA GLU A 60 -11.39 0.94 0.01
C GLU A 60 -10.36 -0.07 0.56
N SER A 61 -10.85 -1.25 0.93
CA SER A 61 -10.00 -2.37 1.31
C SER A 61 -10.41 -3.64 0.57
N VAL A 62 -9.42 -4.49 0.31
CA VAL A 62 -9.64 -5.81 -0.30
C VAL A 62 -9.04 -6.87 0.61
N THR A 63 -9.89 -7.75 1.13
CA THR A 63 -9.46 -8.90 1.94
C THR A 63 -8.92 -10.00 1.07
N MET A 64 -7.75 -10.51 1.45
CA MET A 64 -7.03 -11.57 0.78
C MET A 64 -6.76 -12.74 1.71
N THR A 65 -6.73 -13.95 1.16
CA THR A 65 -6.48 -15.19 1.89
C THR A 65 -5.00 -15.59 1.97
N PHE A 66 -4.10 -14.70 1.54
CA PHE A 66 -2.66 -14.92 1.58
C PHE A 66 -2.05 -14.33 2.84
N GLN A 67 -0.96 -14.96 3.27
CA GLN A 67 -0.13 -14.43 4.34
C GLN A 67 0.75 -13.25 3.86
N LEU A 68 1.11 -12.40 4.81
CA LEU A 68 1.91 -11.19 4.58
C LEU A 68 3.26 -11.46 3.88
N HIS A 69 3.87 -12.64 4.06
CA HIS A 69 5.16 -12.97 3.46
C HIS A 69 5.13 -13.04 1.92
N TYR A 70 4.01 -13.49 1.34
CA TYR A 70 3.85 -13.53 -0.12
C TYR A 70 3.93 -12.14 -0.76
N PHE A 71 3.38 -11.13 -0.07
CA PHE A 71 3.48 -9.74 -0.51
C PHE A 71 4.92 -9.23 -0.47
N VAL A 72 5.66 -9.54 0.60
CA VAL A 72 7.09 -9.16 0.70
C VAL A 72 7.90 -9.76 -0.45
N GLU A 73 7.70 -11.05 -0.75
CA GLU A 73 8.38 -11.70 -1.86
C GLU A 73 8.00 -11.10 -3.23
N ALA A 74 6.71 -10.76 -3.42
CA ALA A 74 6.25 -10.11 -4.64
C ALA A 74 6.84 -8.70 -4.80
N PHE A 75 6.84 -7.90 -3.72
CA PHE A 75 7.38 -6.55 -3.74
C PHE A 75 8.90 -6.52 -3.89
N ASN A 76 9.63 -7.51 -3.39
CA ASN A 76 11.07 -7.61 -3.62
C ASN A 76 11.44 -7.86 -5.08
N LYS A 77 10.50 -8.35 -5.90
CA LYS A 77 10.69 -8.52 -7.36
C LYS A 77 10.45 -7.22 -8.13
N LEU A 78 9.92 -6.18 -7.49
CA LEU A 78 9.74 -4.87 -8.11
C LEU A 78 11.09 -4.18 -8.32
N LYS A 79 11.24 -3.51 -9.47
CA LYS A 79 12.42 -2.66 -9.73
C LYS A 79 12.55 -1.51 -8.73
N GLN A 80 11.43 -0.99 -8.26
CA GLN A 80 11.36 0.02 -7.20
C GLN A 80 10.38 -0.47 -6.15
N ASN A 81 10.90 -0.74 -4.95
CA ASN A 81 10.09 -1.20 -3.82
C ASN A 81 9.90 -0.04 -2.84
N PHE A 82 8.65 0.41 -2.70
CA PHE A 82 8.25 1.42 -1.72
C PHE A 82 7.55 0.79 -0.50
N PHE A 83 7.48 -0.54 -0.43
CA PHE A 83 6.84 -1.24 0.67
C PHE A 83 7.85 -1.66 1.72
N THR A 84 7.60 -1.27 2.96
CA THR A 84 8.40 -1.64 4.12
C THR A 84 7.55 -2.41 5.12
N ARG A 85 8.05 -3.56 5.56
CA ARG A 85 7.40 -4.33 6.63
C ARG A 85 7.70 -3.68 7.98
N VAL A 86 6.65 -3.34 8.73
CA VAL A 86 6.73 -2.73 10.06
C VAL A 86 6.12 -3.70 11.07
N GLY A 87 6.98 -4.49 11.71
CA GLY A 87 6.54 -5.50 12.68
C GLY A 87 5.93 -6.76 12.03
N LYS A 88 5.09 -7.47 12.79
CA LYS A 88 4.60 -8.80 12.41
C LYS A 88 3.45 -8.76 11.41
N SER A 89 2.54 -7.79 11.57
CA SER A 89 1.24 -7.75 10.89
C SER A 89 1.07 -6.58 9.93
N LEU A 90 2.09 -5.75 9.69
CA LEU A 90 1.91 -4.53 8.88
C LEU A 90 2.99 -4.39 7.81
N ILE A 91 2.57 -4.06 6.59
CA ILE A 91 3.41 -3.54 5.52
C ILE A 91 2.87 -2.16 5.15
N VAL A 92 3.74 -1.15 5.09
CA VAL A 92 3.38 0.22 4.74
C VAL A 92 4.03 0.62 3.43
N ASN A 93 3.31 1.39 2.61
CA ASN A 93 3.89 2.08 1.47
C ASN A 93 4.49 3.40 1.93
N THR A 94 5.81 3.54 1.81
CA THR A 94 6.57 4.70 2.29
C THR A 94 6.21 5.98 1.54
N ASN A 95 5.62 5.88 0.33
CA ASN A 95 5.10 7.04 -0.40
C ASN A 95 3.91 7.72 0.30
N TYR A 96 3.21 7.00 1.18
CA TYR A 96 2.04 7.48 1.91
C TYR A 96 2.32 7.81 3.38
N VAL A 97 3.55 7.64 3.85
CA VAL A 97 3.93 7.96 5.23
C VAL A 97 4.23 9.45 5.34
N TYR A 98 3.41 10.18 6.09
CA TYR A 98 3.63 11.61 6.35
C TYR A 98 4.58 11.85 7.54
N ALA A 99 4.39 11.11 8.63
CA ALA A 99 5.18 11.24 9.86
C ALA A 99 5.18 9.92 10.64
N ILE A 100 6.26 9.65 11.35
CA ILE A 100 6.36 8.57 12.34
C ILE A 100 6.39 9.22 13.72
N ILE A 101 5.37 8.96 14.52
CA ILE A 101 5.27 9.51 15.87
C ILE A 101 5.79 8.45 16.84
N PRO A 102 6.89 8.69 17.56
CA PRO A 102 7.38 7.75 18.56
C PRO A 102 6.36 7.64 19.70
N PRO A 103 6.27 6.47 20.36
CA PRO A 103 5.39 6.30 21.52
C PRO A 103 5.79 7.30 22.61
N LYS A 104 4.79 7.92 23.25
CA LYS A 104 5.04 8.75 24.44
C LYS A 104 5.48 7.82 25.57
N THR A 105 6.77 7.84 25.89
CA THR A 105 7.28 7.25 27.14
C THR A 105 6.82 8.13 28.29
N ASN A 106 5.83 7.65 29.06
CA ASN A 106 5.52 8.23 30.36
C ASN A 106 6.59 7.71 31.33
N TYR A 107 7.53 8.58 31.71
CA TYR A 107 8.46 8.34 32.82
C TYR A 107 7.84 8.84 34.12
#